data_AF-A0A534ZEP1-F1
#
_entry.id   AF-A0A534ZEP1-F1
#
_cell.length_a   1.000
_cell.length_b   1.000
_cell.length_c   1.000
_cell.angle_alpha   90.00
_cell.angle_beta   90.00
_cell.angle_gamma   90.00
#
_symmetry.space_group_name_H-M   'P 1'
#
loop_
_entity.id
_entity.type
_entity.pdbx_description
1 polymer ?
#
loop_
_entity_poly.entity_id
_entity_poly.type
_entity_poly.pdbx_seq_one_letter_code
_entity_poly.pdbx_strand_id
1 'polypeptide(L)'
;MGRGVAKTPLLVSGRGNLGRSLARALNASGNRARLVPAREVVPRIASDTVVFLAVPDSAVEDVAKRIARSSASERVSFVHVSGALGLDALAPLGAEHAVGSFHPLQSFPDPRPPDAFAGVTIAVDASTPALRRTLARLARDLGGRPKHVGDGARGLYHAAAVFASNYVVVVVDEGVRLLQRAGFSRTEAEKALVPLVEGVVSNIRRQGSIKALTGPVRRGDVETVQRHLAALGNAPQIEAVYRMLGQVALEIAKEAGLEPAAAERTKRALTRKVAATQRRRRS
;
A
#
# COMPACT_ATOMS: atom_id res chain seq x y z
N MET A 1 35.86 18.72 17.95
CA MET A 1 35.82 17.25 17.75
C MET A 1 34.52 16.71 18.33
N GLY A 2 33.48 16.53 17.51
CA GLY A 2 32.21 16.00 17.98
C GLY A 2 32.35 14.52 18.32
N ARG A 3 32.06 14.13 19.57
CA ARG A 3 31.93 12.71 19.94
C ARG A 3 30.80 12.13 19.07
N GLY A 4 31.16 11.31 18.08
CA GLY A 4 30.20 10.62 17.24
C GLY A 4 29.30 9.76 18.11
N VAL A 5 28.00 10.03 18.10
CA VAL A 5 27.01 9.18 18.76
C VAL A 5 27.18 7.77 18.21
N ALA A 6 27.48 6.80 19.08
CA ALA A 6 27.60 5.40 18.67
C ALA A 6 26.30 4.99 17.96
N LYS A 7 26.40 4.60 16.68
CA LYS A 7 25.23 4.22 15.89
C LYS A 7 24.71 2.88 16.38
N THR A 8 23.40 2.81 16.67
CA THR A 8 22.68 1.58 17.02
C THR A 8 22.98 0.48 15.99
N PRO A 9 23.48 -0.70 16.39
CA PRO A 9 23.68 -1.81 15.46
C PRO A 9 22.36 -2.22 14.82
N LEU A 10 22.37 -2.45 13.50
CA LEU A 10 21.16 -2.85 12.77
C LEU A 10 21.36 -4.22 12.11
N LEU A 11 20.33 -5.06 12.21
CA LEU A 11 20.27 -6.34 11.53
C LEU A 11 18.97 -6.42 10.74
N VAL A 12 19.05 -6.81 9.46
CA VAL A 12 17.90 -7.11 8.63
C VAL A 12 17.88 -8.61 8.38
N SER A 13 16.88 -9.28 8.94
CA SER A 13 16.65 -10.73 8.82
C SER A 13 15.58 -11.00 7.77
N GLY A 14 15.99 -11.52 6.62
CA GLY A 14 15.13 -11.75 5.46
C GLY A 14 15.68 -11.10 4.20
N ARG A 15 15.97 -11.92 3.18
CA ARG A 15 16.59 -11.50 1.90
C ARG A 15 15.57 -11.30 0.77
N GLY A 16 14.31 -11.04 1.11
CA GLY A 16 13.28 -10.64 0.14
C GLY A 16 13.51 -9.22 -0.39
N ASN A 17 12.61 -8.76 -1.26
CA ASN A 17 12.73 -7.46 -1.93
C ASN A 17 12.86 -6.30 -0.96
N LEU A 18 11.93 -6.20 0.01
CA LEU A 18 11.97 -5.16 1.02
C LEU A 18 13.20 -5.28 1.93
N GLY A 19 13.56 -6.49 2.38
CA GLY A 19 14.75 -6.68 3.22
C GLY A 19 16.06 -6.25 2.55
N ARG A 20 16.26 -6.60 1.27
CA ARG A 20 17.41 -6.14 0.49
C ARG A 20 17.40 -4.62 0.29
N SER A 21 16.23 -4.04 -0.01
CA SER A 21 16.08 -2.60 -0.23
C SER A 21 16.37 -1.82 1.06
N LEU A 22 15.82 -2.27 2.19
CA LEU A 22 15.99 -1.66 3.49
C LEU A 22 17.45 -1.71 3.94
N ALA A 23 18.11 -2.87 3.83
CA ALA A 23 19.53 -2.99 4.18
C ALA A 23 20.43 -2.06 3.34
N ARG A 24 20.17 -1.96 2.02
CA ARG A 24 20.88 -1.02 1.13
C ARG A 24 20.66 0.43 1.55
N ALA A 25 19.41 0.82 1.83
CA ALA A 25 19.07 2.19 2.21
C ALA A 25 19.64 2.58 3.59
N LEU A 26 19.61 1.66 4.57
CA LEU A 26 20.24 1.87 5.88
C LEU A 26 21.75 2.07 5.74
N ASN A 27 22.44 1.25 4.93
CA ASN A 27 23.88 1.42 4.72
C ASN A 27 24.22 2.71 3.96
N ALA A 28 23.42 3.09 2.96
CA ALA A 28 23.60 4.33 2.19
C ALA A 28 23.41 5.60 3.04
N SER A 29 22.56 5.55 4.08
CA SER A 29 22.39 6.63 5.07
C SER A 29 23.48 6.65 6.16
N GLY A 30 24.54 5.85 5.99
CA GLY A 30 25.67 5.74 6.91
C GLY A 30 25.37 4.96 8.18
N ASN A 31 24.20 4.31 8.30
CA ASN A 31 23.97 3.32 9.34
C ASN A 31 24.74 2.02 9.01
N ARG A 32 24.89 1.12 9.99
CA ARG A 32 25.56 -0.17 9.78
C ARG A 32 24.54 -1.29 9.90
N ALA A 33 23.99 -1.71 8.76
CA ALA A 33 23.00 -2.77 8.66
C ALA A 33 23.58 -4.04 8.04
N ARG A 34 23.55 -5.14 8.80
CA ARG A 34 23.90 -6.47 8.29
C ARG A 34 22.66 -7.15 7.73
N LEU A 35 22.75 -7.77 6.54
CA LEU A 35 21.65 -8.52 5.92
C LEU A 35 21.89 -10.04 6.03
N VAL A 36 20.97 -10.74 6.69
CA VAL A 36 21.04 -12.20 6.91
C VAL A 36 19.80 -12.92 6.38
N PRO A 37 19.88 -14.21 6.02
CA PRO A 37 18.71 -15.05 5.74
C PRO A 37 17.82 -15.18 6.99
N ALA A 38 16.49 -15.22 6.80
CA ALA A 38 15.54 -15.35 7.90
C ALA A 38 15.60 -16.69 8.67
N ARG A 39 16.19 -17.72 8.05
CA ARG A 39 16.39 -19.05 8.64
C ARG A 39 17.57 -19.11 9.60
N GLU A 40 18.50 -18.15 9.52
CA GLU A 40 19.60 -18.06 10.47
C GLU A 40 19.02 -17.51 11.77
N VAL A 41 18.74 -18.41 12.72
CA VAL A 41 18.56 -18.03 14.14
C VAL A 41 19.86 -17.34 14.51
N VAL A 42 19.82 -16.02 14.72
CA VAL A 42 21.02 -15.20 14.80
C VAL A 42 21.68 -15.48 16.14
N PRO A 43 22.72 -16.33 16.23
CA PRO A 43 23.35 -16.59 17.51
C PRO A 43 24.19 -15.34 17.82
N ARG A 44 24.11 -14.84 19.05
CA ARG A 44 24.93 -13.71 19.53
C ARG A 44 24.63 -12.39 18.79
N ILE A 45 23.37 -11.94 18.84
CA ILE A 45 23.04 -10.55 18.51
C ILE A 45 23.73 -9.64 19.53
N ALA A 46 24.42 -8.59 19.10
CA ALA A 46 25.02 -7.63 20.03
C ALA A 46 23.93 -6.92 20.85
N SER A 47 24.20 -6.56 22.11
CA SER A 47 23.28 -5.73 22.89
C SER A 47 22.93 -4.43 22.16
N ASP A 48 21.74 -3.90 22.43
CA ASP A 48 21.18 -2.69 21.81
C ASP A 48 20.97 -2.77 20.28
N THR A 49 21.05 -3.97 19.68
CA THR A 49 20.75 -4.16 18.25
C THR A 49 19.26 -4.01 17.97
N VAL A 50 18.91 -3.32 16.88
CA VAL A 50 17.57 -3.35 16.29
C VAL A 50 17.54 -4.37 15.15
N VAL A 51 16.69 -5.39 15.29
CA VAL A 51 16.51 -6.48 14.33
C VAL A 51 15.22 -6.29 13.56
N PHE A 52 15.33 -6.04 12.26
CA PHE A 52 14.21 -6.02 11.33
C PHE A 52 13.90 -7.42 10.83
N LEU A 53 12.67 -7.90 11.08
CA LEU A 53 12.12 -9.13 10.51
C LEU A 53 11.46 -8.80 9.16
N ALA A 54 12.24 -8.95 8.08
CA ALA A 54 11.84 -8.71 6.69
C ALA A 54 11.41 -10.02 6.01
N VAL A 55 10.40 -10.66 6.60
CA VAL A 55 9.82 -11.94 6.16
C VAL A 55 8.37 -11.74 5.70
N PRO A 56 7.78 -12.70 4.97
CA PRO A 56 6.34 -12.67 4.70
C PRO A 56 5.52 -12.56 5.99
N ASP A 57 4.40 -11.85 5.93
CA ASP A 57 3.52 -11.59 7.08
C ASP A 57 3.15 -12.88 7.84
N SER A 58 2.80 -13.93 7.11
CA SER A 58 2.45 -15.25 7.69
C SER A 58 3.60 -15.92 8.45
N ALA A 59 4.85 -15.48 8.28
CA ALA A 59 6.01 -16.06 8.94
C ALA A 59 6.51 -15.24 10.15
N VAL A 60 5.95 -14.06 10.41
CA VAL A 60 6.46 -13.15 11.46
C VAL A 60 6.38 -13.79 12.84
N GLU A 61 5.21 -14.31 13.22
CA GLU A 61 4.98 -14.90 14.54
C GLU A 61 5.83 -16.16 14.75
N ASP A 62 5.93 -17.03 13.75
CA ASP A 62 6.75 -18.24 13.81
C ASP A 62 8.23 -17.91 13.97
N VAL A 63 8.73 -16.90 13.25
CA VAL A 63 10.10 -16.41 13.42
C VAL A 63 10.30 -15.87 14.83
N ALA A 64 9.35 -15.10 15.37
CA ALA A 64 9.40 -14.57 16.73
C ALA A 64 9.47 -15.70 17.78
N LYS A 65 8.62 -16.74 17.65
CA LYS A 65 8.64 -17.93 18.52
C LYS A 65 9.99 -18.65 18.50
N ARG A 66 10.60 -18.82 17.32
CA ARG A 66 11.92 -19.45 17.21
C ARG A 66 13.01 -18.63 17.88
N ILE A 67 12.97 -17.30 17.73
CA ILE A 67 13.94 -16.41 18.37
C ILE A 67 13.81 -16.50 19.89
N ALA A 68 12.59 -16.42 20.43
CA ALA A 68 12.34 -16.54 21.87
C ALA A 68 12.94 -17.83 22.49
N ARG A 69 12.89 -18.95 21.77
CA ARG A 69 13.49 -20.23 22.21
C ARG A 69 15.02 -20.26 22.20
N SER A 70 15.65 -19.36 21.44
CA SER A 70 17.09 -19.38 21.18
C SER A 70 17.93 -18.51 22.12
N SER A 71 17.32 -17.89 23.14
CA SER A 71 17.95 -16.93 24.07
C SER A 71 18.64 -15.78 23.32
N ALA A 72 17.89 -14.74 22.98
CA ALA A 72 18.48 -13.51 22.46
C ALA A 72 19.25 -12.77 23.56
N SER A 73 20.30 -12.03 23.19
CA SER A 73 21.05 -11.19 24.14
C SER A 73 20.16 -10.13 24.78
N GLU A 74 20.55 -9.64 25.95
CA GLU A 74 19.87 -8.55 26.63
C GLU A 74 19.80 -7.28 25.74
N ARG A 75 18.69 -6.54 25.85
CA ARG A 75 18.44 -5.24 25.21
C ARG A 75 18.35 -5.24 23.68
N VAL A 76 18.07 -6.37 23.05
CA VAL A 76 17.71 -6.41 21.62
C VAL A 76 16.30 -5.90 21.41
N SER A 77 16.06 -5.18 20.31
CA SER A 77 14.71 -4.79 19.86
C SER A 77 14.34 -5.51 18.56
N PHE A 78 13.10 -5.96 18.44
CA PHE A 78 12.61 -6.68 17.26
C PHE A 78 11.52 -5.89 16.53
N VAL A 79 11.63 -5.79 15.22
CA VAL A 79 10.80 -4.91 14.41
C VAL A 79 10.33 -5.65 13.17
N HIS A 80 9.03 -5.86 12.99
CA HIS A 80 8.54 -6.39 11.72
C HIS A 80 8.33 -5.26 10.70
N VAL A 81 8.30 -5.61 9.42
CA VAL A 81 8.07 -4.65 8.33
C VAL A 81 6.70 -4.78 7.65
N SER A 82 5.82 -5.65 8.17
CA SER A 82 4.45 -5.80 7.66
C SER A 82 3.63 -4.50 7.75
N GLY A 83 2.80 -4.30 6.72
CA GLY A 83 1.82 -3.23 6.63
C GLY A 83 0.55 -3.49 7.42
N ALA A 84 0.21 -4.76 7.63
CA ALA A 84 -1.07 -5.25 8.11
C ALA A 84 -1.03 -5.73 9.57
N LEU A 85 0.10 -6.31 10.00
CA LEU A 85 0.25 -6.85 11.35
C LEU A 85 0.45 -5.75 12.39
N GLY A 86 -0.09 -6.00 13.60
CA GLY A 86 0.19 -5.22 14.79
C GLY A 86 1.40 -5.74 15.55
N LEU A 87 1.67 -5.14 16.71
CA LEU A 87 2.78 -5.56 17.58
C LEU A 87 2.54 -6.93 18.24
N ASP A 88 1.29 -7.39 18.29
CA ASP A 88 0.87 -8.71 18.75
C ASP A 88 1.54 -9.85 17.98
N ALA A 89 1.87 -9.67 16.71
CA ALA A 89 2.64 -10.64 15.92
C ALA A 89 4.05 -10.89 16.50
N LEU A 90 4.54 -10.00 17.37
CA LEU A 90 5.81 -10.14 18.10
C LEU A 90 5.62 -10.45 19.59
N ALA A 91 4.40 -10.79 20.03
CA ALA A 91 4.09 -11.13 21.42
C ALA A 91 5.06 -12.17 22.05
N PRO A 92 5.52 -13.22 21.34
CA PRO A 92 6.50 -14.17 21.87
C PRO A 92 7.83 -13.54 22.34
N LEU A 93 8.16 -12.33 21.88
CA LEU A 93 9.38 -11.60 22.24
C LEU A 93 9.11 -10.42 23.20
N GLY A 94 7.86 -9.99 23.32
CA GLY A 94 7.50 -8.73 23.99
C GLY A 94 7.69 -8.71 25.51
N ALA A 95 7.83 -9.88 26.15
CA ALA A 95 8.09 -9.98 27.59
C ALA A 95 9.52 -9.57 27.95
N GLU A 96 10.49 -9.87 27.08
CA GLU A 96 11.92 -9.68 27.34
C GLU A 96 12.54 -8.56 26.49
N HIS A 97 11.86 -8.16 25.40
CA HIS A 97 12.39 -7.26 24.41
C HIS A 97 11.41 -6.17 24.02
N ALA A 98 11.96 -5.01 23.63
CA ALA A 98 11.15 -4.00 22.96
C ALA A 98 10.79 -4.48 21.55
N VAL A 99 9.53 -4.31 21.16
CA VAL A 99 9.00 -4.72 19.87
C VAL A 99 8.45 -3.52 19.11
N GLY A 100 8.49 -3.58 17.77
CA GLY A 100 8.03 -2.49 16.93
C GLY A 100 7.62 -2.91 15.53
N SER A 101 7.16 -1.92 14.78
CA SER A 101 6.83 -2.04 13.37
C SER A 101 7.45 -0.90 12.57
N PHE A 102 7.91 -1.19 11.36
CA PHE A 102 8.52 -0.22 10.44
C PHE A 102 8.12 -0.56 9.01
N HIS A 103 7.05 0.07 8.52
CA HIS A 103 6.51 -0.24 7.21
C HIS A 103 6.59 0.98 6.28
N PRO A 104 7.46 0.96 5.25
CA PRO A 104 7.41 1.97 4.18
C PRO A 104 6.12 1.82 3.37
N LEU A 105 5.32 2.88 3.27
CA LEU A 105 4.10 2.95 2.45
C LEU A 105 4.47 3.06 0.96
N GLN A 106 5.03 1.98 0.41
CA GLN A 106 5.57 1.87 -0.94
C GLN A 106 5.56 0.41 -1.38
N SER A 107 5.41 0.17 -2.69
CA SER A 107 5.50 -1.18 -3.26
C SER A 107 6.95 -1.57 -3.56
N PHE A 108 7.32 -2.82 -3.22
CA PHE A 108 8.65 -3.39 -3.48
C PHE A 108 8.54 -4.70 -4.28
N PRO A 109 8.12 -4.64 -5.56
CA PRO A 109 8.00 -5.82 -6.42
C PRO A 109 9.37 -6.45 -6.74
N ASP A 110 10.43 -5.65 -6.65
CA ASP A 110 11.84 -6.02 -6.81
C ASP A 110 12.69 -5.28 -5.77
N PRO A 111 13.96 -5.68 -5.52
CA PRO A 111 14.87 -4.90 -4.70
C PRO A 111 15.12 -3.51 -5.31
N ARG A 112 14.90 -2.45 -4.54
CA ARG A 112 14.98 -1.05 -4.97
C ARG A 112 16.28 -0.37 -4.50
N PRO A 113 16.70 0.72 -5.17
CA PRO A 113 17.80 1.58 -4.72
C PRO A 113 17.44 2.39 -3.47
N PRO A 114 18.43 2.97 -2.75
CA PRO A 114 18.22 3.72 -1.50
C PRO A 114 17.24 4.90 -1.61
N ASP A 115 17.26 5.63 -2.72
CA ASP A 115 16.39 6.79 -3.01
C ASP A 115 14.90 6.41 -3.13
N ALA A 116 14.57 5.12 -3.26
CA ALA A 116 13.19 4.64 -3.25
C ALA A 116 12.45 4.90 -1.93
N PHE A 117 13.15 5.25 -0.85
CA PHE A 117 12.58 5.64 0.45
C PHE A 117 12.39 7.17 0.58
N ALA A 118 12.96 7.97 -0.32
CA ALA A 118 12.87 9.42 -0.24
C ALA A 118 11.43 9.91 -0.37
N GLY A 119 10.97 10.70 0.60
CA GLY A 119 9.59 11.21 0.66
C GLY A 119 8.53 10.17 1.01
N VAL A 120 8.88 8.89 1.10
CA VAL A 120 7.94 7.80 1.46
C VAL A 120 7.50 7.98 2.90
N THR A 121 6.19 7.85 3.15
CA THR A 121 5.68 7.75 4.51
C THR A 121 6.07 6.40 5.09
N ILE A 122 6.72 6.40 6.25
CA ILE A 122 7.08 5.16 6.95
C ILE A 122 6.23 5.08 8.21
N ALA A 123 5.29 4.14 8.21
CA ALA A 123 4.48 3.84 9.38
C ALA A 123 5.35 3.19 10.46
N VAL A 124 5.31 3.76 11.66
CA VAL A 124 6.11 3.30 12.81
C VAL A 124 5.24 3.07 14.03
N ASP A 125 5.48 1.95 14.70
CA ASP A 125 4.98 1.72 16.06
C ASP A 125 6.02 1.01 16.91
N ALA A 126 5.93 1.14 18.23
CA ALA A 126 6.77 0.41 19.16
C ALA A 126 6.18 0.35 20.57
N SER A 127 6.48 -0.75 21.27
CA SER A 127 6.08 -0.98 22.66
C SER A 127 6.74 0.00 23.64
N THR A 128 7.85 0.65 23.25
CA THR A 128 8.52 1.65 24.08
C THR A 128 8.70 2.99 23.35
N PRO A 129 8.61 4.13 24.07
CA PRO A 129 8.92 5.44 23.48
C PRO A 129 10.34 5.56 22.94
N ALA A 130 11.31 4.86 23.57
CA ALA A 130 12.70 4.85 23.14
C ALA A 130 12.87 4.18 21.76
N LEU A 131 12.29 2.99 21.57
CA LEU A 131 12.32 2.30 20.28
C LEU A 131 11.58 3.12 19.22
N ARG A 132 10.40 3.69 19.54
CA ARG A 132 9.65 4.54 18.59
C ARG A 132 10.48 5.73 18.10
N ARG A 133 11.24 6.40 18.98
CA ARG A 133 12.15 7.49 18.60
C ARG A 133 13.28 6.99 17.70
N THR A 134 13.85 5.83 17.99
CA THR A 134 14.88 5.20 17.14
C THR A 134 14.34 4.87 15.76
N LEU A 135 13.16 4.26 15.66
CA LEU A 135 12.52 3.94 14.37
C LEU A 135 12.18 5.21 13.58
N ALA A 136 11.66 6.24 14.25
CA ALA A 136 11.40 7.52 13.60
C ALA A 136 12.67 8.20 13.09
N ARG A 137 13.80 8.08 13.81
CA ARG A 137 15.11 8.57 13.35
C ARG A 137 15.57 7.80 12.11
N LEU A 138 15.55 6.46 12.17
CA LEU A 138 15.93 5.61 11.04
C LEU A 138 15.10 5.94 9.79
N ALA A 139 13.79 6.14 9.94
CA ALA A 139 12.93 6.56 8.83
C ALA A 139 13.39 7.88 8.18
N ARG A 140 13.80 8.88 8.99
CA ARG A 140 14.33 10.16 8.48
C ARG A 140 15.70 9.99 7.83
N ASP A 141 16.57 9.13 8.37
CA ASP A 141 17.87 8.82 7.78
C ASP A 141 17.72 8.26 6.35
N LEU A 142 16.65 7.51 6.08
CA LEU A 142 16.30 7.01 4.74
C LEU A 142 15.68 8.07 3.82
N GLY A 143 15.54 9.32 4.27
CA GLY A 143 14.80 10.38 3.56
C GLY A 143 13.28 10.22 3.63
N GLY A 144 12.77 9.28 4.43
CA GLY A 144 11.35 9.02 4.62
C GLY A 144 10.71 9.95 5.66
N ARG A 145 9.39 9.88 5.75
CA ARG A 145 8.56 10.67 6.67
C ARG A 145 7.94 9.73 7.71
N PRO A 146 8.45 9.66 8.95
CA PRO A 146 7.88 8.79 9.96
C PRO A 146 6.48 9.25 10.35
N LYS A 147 5.54 8.32 10.42
CA LYS A 147 4.19 8.54 10.94
C LYS A 147 3.83 7.43 11.90
N HIS A 148 3.37 7.79 13.11
CA HIS A 148 2.88 6.78 14.03
C HIS A 148 1.54 6.20 13.54
N VAL A 149 1.46 4.86 13.50
CA VAL A 149 0.26 4.09 13.17
C VAL A 149 0.18 2.93 14.16
N GLY A 150 -0.67 3.07 15.17
CA GLY A 150 -0.90 2.02 16.16
C GLY A 150 -1.82 0.90 15.66
N ASP A 151 -1.88 -0.19 16.41
CA ASP A 151 -2.65 -1.40 16.07
C ASP A 151 -4.11 -1.10 15.71
N GLY A 152 -4.79 -0.23 16.47
CA GLY A 152 -6.19 0.14 16.22
C GLY A 152 -6.45 0.83 14.87
N ALA A 153 -5.43 1.44 14.26
CA ALA A 153 -5.53 2.09 12.94
C ALA A 153 -4.90 1.25 11.82
N ARG A 154 -4.24 0.12 12.16
CA ARG A 154 -3.41 -0.65 11.23
C ARG A 154 -4.19 -1.23 10.05
N GLY A 155 -5.37 -1.79 10.33
CA GLY A 155 -6.24 -2.36 9.32
C GLY A 155 -6.69 -1.30 8.29
N LEU A 156 -7.14 -0.14 8.78
CA LEU A 156 -7.55 0.98 7.91
C LEU A 156 -6.38 1.53 7.10
N TYR A 157 -5.22 1.71 7.74
CA TYR A 157 -3.98 2.13 7.09
C TYR A 157 -3.59 1.19 5.93
N HIS A 158 -3.62 -0.13 6.17
CA HIS A 158 -3.25 -1.09 5.14
C HIS A 158 -4.27 -1.16 4.02
N ALA A 159 -5.57 -1.11 4.34
CA ALA A 159 -6.62 -1.03 3.32
C ALA A 159 -6.45 0.19 2.42
N ALA A 160 -6.11 1.37 2.98
CA ALA A 160 -5.82 2.56 2.18
C ALA A 160 -4.63 2.35 1.22
N ALA A 161 -3.59 1.64 1.66
CA ALA A 161 -2.46 1.27 0.81
C ALA A 161 -2.89 0.34 -0.35
N VAL A 162 -3.75 -0.64 -0.09
CA VAL A 162 -4.30 -1.57 -1.09
C VAL A 162 -5.11 -0.81 -2.15
N PHE A 163 -5.94 0.14 -1.73
CA PHE A 163 -6.69 1.02 -2.66
C PHE A 163 -5.75 1.81 -3.58
N ALA A 164 -4.67 2.36 -3.04
CA ALA A 164 -3.73 3.18 -3.80
C ALA A 164 -2.67 2.39 -4.59
N SER A 165 -2.65 1.06 -4.49
CA SER A 165 -1.67 0.20 -5.17
C SER A 165 -2.33 -0.98 -5.88
N ASN A 166 -2.68 -2.05 -5.16
CA ASN A 166 -3.26 -3.26 -5.73
C ASN A 166 -4.48 -2.98 -6.61
N TYR A 167 -5.42 -2.17 -6.14
CA TYR A 167 -6.65 -1.89 -6.89
C TYR A 167 -6.43 -0.96 -8.09
N VAL A 168 -5.35 -0.17 -8.11
CA VAL A 168 -4.96 0.56 -9.33
C VAL A 168 -4.63 -0.43 -10.44
N VAL A 169 -3.88 -1.49 -10.14
CA VAL A 169 -3.56 -2.56 -11.10
C VAL A 169 -4.84 -3.24 -11.60
N VAL A 170 -5.77 -3.55 -10.70
CA VAL A 170 -7.06 -4.18 -11.06
C VAL A 170 -7.87 -3.30 -12.01
N VAL A 171 -8.07 -2.01 -11.69
CA VAL A 171 -8.85 -1.10 -12.55
C VAL A 171 -8.20 -0.92 -13.93
N VAL A 172 -6.86 -0.89 -13.98
CA VAL A 172 -6.13 -0.80 -15.25
C VAL A 172 -6.27 -2.08 -16.07
N ASP A 173 -6.15 -3.28 -15.48
CA ASP A 173 -6.34 -4.56 -16.20
C ASP A 173 -7.77 -4.71 -16.74
N GLU A 174 -8.79 -4.26 -15.99
CA GLU A 174 -10.17 -4.20 -16.50
C GLU A 174 -10.30 -3.26 -17.72
N GLY A 175 -9.62 -2.12 -17.69
CA GLY A 175 -9.50 -1.23 -18.86
C GLY A 175 -8.82 -1.91 -20.05
N VAL A 176 -7.75 -2.67 -19.82
CA VAL A 176 -7.04 -3.45 -20.85
C VAL A 176 -7.99 -4.44 -21.50
N ARG A 177 -8.74 -5.22 -20.70
CA ARG A 177 -9.73 -6.19 -21.20
C ARG A 177 -10.83 -5.53 -22.04
N LEU A 178 -11.27 -4.33 -21.65
CA LEU A 178 -12.24 -3.56 -22.43
C LEU A 178 -11.68 -3.10 -23.77
N LEU A 179 -10.44 -2.63 -23.83
CA LEU A 179 -9.78 -2.29 -25.09
C LEU A 179 -9.55 -3.51 -25.98
N GLN A 180 -9.25 -4.68 -25.41
CA GLN A 180 -9.16 -5.92 -26.18
C GLN A 180 -10.48 -6.28 -26.86
N ARG A 181 -11.62 -6.07 -26.18
CA ARG A 181 -12.95 -6.22 -26.79
C ARG A 181 -13.24 -5.19 -27.89
N ALA A 182 -12.52 -4.07 -27.90
CA ALA A 182 -12.58 -3.05 -28.94
C ALA A 182 -11.57 -3.29 -30.08
N GLY A 183 -10.84 -4.42 -30.08
CA GLY A 183 -9.94 -4.82 -31.16
C GLY A 183 -8.45 -4.56 -30.91
N PHE A 184 -8.07 -4.09 -29.72
CA PHE A 184 -6.65 -3.89 -29.37
C PHE A 184 -6.00 -5.21 -28.97
N SER A 185 -4.72 -5.40 -29.29
CA SER A 185 -3.91 -6.39 -28.57
C SER A 185 -3.70 -5.97 -27.11
N ARG A 186 -3.34 -6.92 -26.24
CA ARG A 186 -3.02 -6.64 -24.83
C ARG A 186 -1.92 -5.57 -24.71
N THR A 187 -0.86 -5.71 -25.49
CA THR A 187 0.27 -4.78 -25.49
C THR A 187 -0.11 -3.38 -25.95
N GLU A 188 -0.95 -3.26 -26.98
CA GLU A 188 -1.46 -1.95 -27.44
C GLU A 188 -2.34 -1.30 -26.38
N ALA A 189 -3.22 -2.08 -25.74
CA ALA A 189 -4.08 -1.60 -24.68
C ALA A 189 -3.29 -1.12 -23.45
N GLU A 190 -2.30 -1.89 -22.99
CA GLU A 190 -1.41 -1.50 -21.89
C GLU A 190 -0.65 -0.21 -22.24
N LYS A 191 -0.05 -0.12 -23.45
CA LYS A 191 0.64 1.08 -23.91
C LYS A 191 -0.27 2.30 -24.03
N ALA A 192 -1.53 2.12 -24.40
CA ALA A 192 -2.51 3.20 -24.50
C ALA A 192 -2.96 3.71 -23.13
N LEU A 193 -3.11 2.82 -22.14
CA LEU A 193 -3.65 3.17 -20.82
C LEU A 193 -2.61 3.72 -19.84
N VAL A 194 -1.34 3.32 -19.93
CA VAL A 194 -0.30 3.78 -19.00
C VAL A 194 -0.17 5.32 -18.98
N PRO A 195 -0.03 6.03 -20.13
CA PRO A 195 0.05 7.49 -20.12
C PRO A 195 -1.19 8.18 -19.53
N LEU A 196 -2.37 7.58 -19.71
CA LEU A 196 -3.61 8.08 -19.12
C LEU A 196 -3.56 8.01 -17.59
N VAL A 197 -3.10 6.89 -17.03
CA VAL A 197 -2.95 6.69 -15.58
C VAL A 197 -1.91 7.65 -14.99
N GLU A 198 -0.78 7.84 -15.67
CA GLU A 198 0.25 8.81 -15.26
C GLU A 198 -0.30 10.24 -15.20
N GLY A 199 -1.11 10.62 -16.19
CA GLY A 199 -1.82 11.90 -16.20
C GLY A 199 -2.77 12.07 -15.01
N VAL A 200 -3.49 11.01 -14.63
CA VAL A 200 -4.37 11.00 -13.45
C VAL A 200 -3.56 11.19 -12.17
N VAL A 201 -2.45 10.46 -11.99
CA VAL A 201 -1.57 10.61 -10.81
C VAL A 201 -0.99 12.03 -10.72
N SER A 202 -0.56 12.59 -11.86
CA SER A 202 -0.05 13.96 -11.93
C SER A 202 -1.12 14.99 -11.54
N ASN A 203 -2.37 14.79 -11.96
CA ASN A 203 -3.48 15.64 -11.56
C ASN A 203 -3.75 15.53 -10.05
N ILE A 204 -3.82 14.33 -9.48
CA ILE A 204 -4.00 14.13 -8.03
C ILE A 204 -2.91 14.88 -7.25
N ARG A 205 -1.65 14.78 -7.68
CA ARG A 205 -0.53 15.49 -7.05
C ARG A 205 -0.70 17.01 -7.05
N ARG A 206 -1.27 17.59 -8.12
CA ARG A 206 -1.42 19.04 -8.28
C ARG A 206 -2.61 19.62 -7.51
N GLN A 207 -3.74 18.92 -7.48
CA GLN A 207 -5.02 19.50 -7.02
C GLN A 207 -5.80 18.64 -6.02
N GLY A 208 -5.27 17.48 -5.61
CA GLY A 208 -5.94 16.53 -4.73
C GLY A 208 -6.94 15.63 -5.46
N SER A 209 -7.35 14.53 -4.80
CA SER A 209 -8.22 13.50 -5.40
C SER A 209 -9.59 14.04 -5.81
N ILE A 210 -10.22 14.88 -4.98
CA ILE A 210 -11.56 15.43 -5.23
C ILE A 210 -11.60 16.28 -6.50
N LYS A 211 -10.65 17.21 -6.65
CA LYS A 211 -10.57 18.07 -7.85
C LYS A 211 -9.97 17.35 -9.06
N ALA A 212 -9.24 16.27 -8.88
CA ALA A 212 -8.65 15.48 -9.98
C ALA A 212 -9.67 14.60 -10.70
N LEU A 213 -10.81 14.28 -10.09
CA LEU A 213 -11.86 13.52 -10.76
C LEU A 213 -12.41 14.31 -11.96
N THR A 214 -12.40 13.68 -13.13
CA THR A 214 -12.99 14.18 -14.38
C THR A 214 -13.97 13.15 -14.96
N GLY A 215 -14.40 13.33 -16.21
CA GLY A 215 -15.24 12.36 -16.92
C GLY A 215 -16.75 12.55 -16.69
N PRO A 216 -17.57 11.61 -17.19
CA PRO A 216 -19.01 11.80 -17.30
C PRO A 216 -19.72 11.89 -15.95
N VAL A 217 -19.31 11.07 -14.96
CA VAL A 217 -19.88 11.13 -13.60
C VAL A 217 -19.60 12.49 -12.94
N ARG A 218 -18.39 13.03 -13.08
CA ARG A 218 -18.01 14.34 -12.53
C ARG A 218 -18.90 15.49 -13.01
N ARG A 219 -19.36 15.41 -14.26
CA ARG A 219 -20.21 16.45 -14.90
C ARG A 219 -21.70 16.10 -14.92
N GLY A 220 -22.09 14.94 -14.37
CA GLY A 220 -23.49 14.47 -14.41
C GLY A 220 -23.98 14.12 -15.82
N ASP A 221 -23.09 13.70 -16.72
CA ASP A 221 -23.42 13.27 -18.09
C ASP A 221 -23.99 11.84 -18.07
N VAL A 222 -25.30 11.79 -17.83
CA VAL A 222 -26.07 10.54 -17.73
C VAL A 222 -26.08 9.77 -19.04
N GLU A 223 -26.10 10.47 -20.18
CA GLU A 223 -26.22 9.83 -21.49
C GLU A 223 -24.95 9.02 -21.80
N THR A 224 -23.78 9.60 -21.56
CA THR A 224 -22.51 8.88 -21.69
C THR A 224 -22.43 7.69 -20.73
N VAL A 225 -22.86 7.85 -19.47
CA VAL A 225 -22.91 6.73 -18.50
C VAL A 225 -23.79 5.59 -19.03
N GLN A 226 -24.96 5.90 -19.61
CA GLN A 226 -25.86 4.90 -20.18
C GLN A 226 -25.25 4.20 -21.40
N ARG A 227 -24.58 4.93 -22.29
CA ARG A 227 -23.86 4.34 -23.44
C ARG A 227 -22.78 3.37 -22.99
N HIS A 228 -21.98 3.73 -21.97
CA HIS A 228 -20.99 2.82 -21.40
C HIS A 228 -21.62 1.53 -20.88
N LEU A 229 -22.67 1.65 -20.06
CA LEU A 229 -23.38 0.49 -19.50
C LEU A 229 -23.97 -0.40 -20.59
N ALA A 230 -24.50 0.18 -21.67
CA ALA A 230 -24.98 -0.59 -22.82
C ALA A 230 -23.85 -1.37 -23.52
N ALA A 231 -22.68 -0.75 -23.72
CA ALA A 231 -21.51 -1.41 -24.30
C ALA A 231 -20.94 -2.53 -23.41
N LEU A 232 -21.11 -2.41 -22.09
CA LEU A 232 -20.69 -3.42 -21.12
C LEU A 232 -21.62 -4.63 -21.06
N GLY A 233 -22.82 -4.59 -21.66
CA GLY A 233 -23.93 -5.54 -21.42
C GLY A 233 -23.66 -7.04 -21.62
N ASN A 234 -22.53 -7.43 -22.20
CA ASN A 234 -22.07 -8.83 -22.30
C ASN A 234 -20.97 -9.21 -21.28
N ALA A 235 -20.70 -8.35 -20.29
CA ALA A 235 -19.68 -8.56 -19.26
C ALA A 235 -20.21 -8.15 -17.87
N PRO A 236 -21.09 -8.97 -17.25
CA PRO A 236 -21.83 -8.60 -16.04
C PRO A 236 -20.93 -8.29 -14.84
N GLN A 237 -19.77 -8.95 -14.73
CA GLN A 237 -18.80 -8.67 -13.67
C GLN A 237 -18.15 -7.29 -13.84
N ILE A 238 -17.75 -6.95 -15.07
CA ILE A 238 -17.16 -5.63 -15.39
C ILE A 238 -18.21 -4.52 -15.24
N GLU A 239 -19.46 -4.77 -15.65
CA GLU A 239 -20.56 -3.83 -15.43
C GLU A 239 -20.78 -3.57 -13.93
N ALA A 240 -20.75 -4.61 -13.09
CA ALA A 240 -20.89 -4.46 -11.65
C ALA A 240 -19.77 -3.57 -11.06
N VAL A 241 -18.52 -3.80 -11.47
CA VAL A 241 -17.37 -2.97 -11.06
C VAL A 241 -17.55 -1.52 -11.53
N TYR A 242 -17.92 -1.31 -12.79
CA TYR A 242 -18.18 0.04 -13.33
C TYR A 242 -19.24 0.78 -12.51
N ARG A 243 -20.34 0.10 -12.14
CA ARG A 243 -21.41 0.70 -11.33
C ARG A 243 -20.93 1.04 -9.92
N MET A 244 -20.19 0.15 -9.26
CA MET A 244 -19.66 0.38 -7.92
C MET A 244 -18.68 1.57 -7.92
N LEU A 245 -17.72 1.60 -8.84
CA LEU A 245 -16.78 2.71 -8.98
C LEU A 245 -17.49 4.01 -9.36
N GLY A 246 -18.49 3.95 -10.24
CA GLY A 246 -19.30 5.09 -10.62
C GLY A 246 -20.09 5.69 -9.45
N GLN A 247 -20.58 4.86 -8.52
CA GLN A 247 -21.26 5.33 -7.31
C GLN A 247 -20.29 6.03 -6.36
N VAL A 248 -19.09 5.47 -6.15
CA VAL A 248 -18.04 6.13 -5.35
C VAL A 248 -17.60 7.45 -6.00
N ALA A 249 -17.41 7.45 -7.32
CA ALA A 249 -17.10 8.67 -8.08
C ALA A 249 -18.21 9.72 -8.01
N LEU A 250 -19.47 9.30 -7.87
CA LEU A 250 -20.59 10.22 -7.70
C LEU A 250 -20.53 10.95 -6.36
N GLU A 251 -20.14 10.28 -5.28
CA GLU A 251 -19.94 10.95 -3.99
C GLU A 251 -18.80 11.98 -4.07
N ILE A 252 -17.68 11.63 -4.71
CA ILE A 252 -16.59 12.58 -4.99
C ILE A 252 -17.07 13.75 -5.85
N ALA A 253 -17.92 13.49 -6.86
CA ALA A 253 -18.47 14.53 -7.71
C ALA A 253 -19.37 15.52 -6.94
N LYS A 254 -20.17 15.03 -5.98
CA LYS A 254 -20.97 15.88 -5.08
C LYS A 254 -20.08 16.75 -4.19
N GLU A 255 -19.04 16.18 -3.59
CA GLU A 255 -18.05 16.93 -2.81
C GLU A 255 -17.35 18.00 -3.67
N ALA A 256 -17.16 17.72 -4.97
CA ALA A 256 -16.62 18.67 -5.93
C ALA A 256 -17.66 19.66 -6.50
N GLY A 257 -18.88 19.70 -5.95
CA GLY A 257 -19.93 20.66 -6.31
C GLY A 257 -20.81 20.26 -7.50
N LEU A 258 -21.04 18.96 -7.75
CA LEU A 258 -22.04 18.52 -8.73
C LEU A 258 -23.45 18.87 -8.25
N GLU A 259 -24.21 19.53 -9.12
CA GLU A 259 -25.60 19.92 -8.85
C GLU A 259 -26.47 18.74 -8.38
N PRO A 260 -27.27 18.88 -7.29
CA PRO A 260 -28.04 17.78 -6.70
C PRO A 260 -28.94 17.05 -7.70
N ALA A 261 -29.60 17.78 -8.60
CA ALA A 261 -30.46 17.19 -9.63
C ALA A 261 -29.68 16.34 -10.63
N ALA A 262 -28.47 16.76 -11.01
CA ALA A 262 -27.60 16.00 -11.90
C ALA A 262 -27.03 14.76 -11.20
N ALA A 263 -26.65 14.91 -9.92
CA ALA A 263 -26.18 13.79 -9.10
C ALA A 263 -27.25 12.69 -8.98
N GLU A 264 -28.50 13.09 -8.72
CA GLU A 264 -29.61 12.16 -8.54
C GLU A 264 -30.01 11.44 -9.85
N ARG A 265 -29.98 12.13 -11.00
CA ARG A 265 -30.14 11.46 -12.30
C ARG A 265 -29.01 10.45 -12.58
N THR A 266 -27.78 10.79 -12.22
CA THR A 266 -26.60 9.93 -12.40
C THR A 266 -26.67 8.69 -11.51
N LYS A 267 -27.07 8.87 -10.24
CA LYS A 267 -27.35 7.78 -9.30
C LYS A 267 -28.36 6.78 -9.87
N ARG A 268 -29.45 7.26 -10.46
CA ARG A 268 -30.46 6.40 -11.11
C ARG A 268 -29.89 5.60 -12.28
N ALA A 269 -29.03 6.20 -13.11
CA ALA A 269 -28.40 5.47 -14.20
C ALA A 269 -27.47 4.35 -13.70
N LEU A 270 -26.72 4.60 -12.62
CA LEU A 270 -25.79 3.64 -12.02
C LEU A 270 -26.47 2.53 -11.21
N THR A 271 -27.69 2.73 -10.74
CA THR A 271 -28.42 1.77 -9.87
C THR A 271 -29.48 0.95 -10.61
N ARG A 272 -30.03 1.44 -11.71
CA ARG A 272 -30.98 0.67 -12.52
C ARG A 272 -30.31 -0.59 -13.08
N LYS A 273 -30.68 -1.76 -12.55
CA LYS A 273 -30.45 -3.03 -13.26
C LYS A 273 -31.22 -2.97 -14.57
N VAL A 274 -30.56 -3.19 -15.71
CA VAL A 274 -31.25 -3.48 -16.96
C VAL A 274 -31.75 -4.93 -16.90
N ALA A 275 -32.66 -5.22 -15.96
CA ALA A 275 -33.37 -6.50 -15.88
C ALA A 275 -34.58 -6.54 -16.84
N ALA A 276 -34.81 -5.47 -17.62
CA ALA A 276 -36.04 -5.31 -18.40
C ALA A 276 -35.89 -5.50 -19.93
N THR A 277 -34.68 -5.52 -20.49
CA THR A 277 -34.54 -5.50 -21.97
C THR A 277 -34.39 -6.90 -22.59
N GLN A 278 -34.06 -7.93 -21.81
CA GLN A 278 -33.99 -9.32 -22.33
C GLN A 278 -35.35 -10.03 -22.36
N ARG A 279 -36.37 -9.54 -21.65
CA ARG A 279 -37.72 -10.13 -21.64
C ARG A 279 -38.63 -9.69 -22.82
N ARG A 280 -38.21 -8.69 -23.62
CA ARG A 280 -38.96 -8.20 -24.80
C ARG A 280 -38.37 -8.63 -26.15
N ARG A 281 -37.25 -9.35 -26.17
CA ARG A 281 -36.68 -9.95 -27.39
C ARG A 281 -36.97 -11.46 -27.52
N ARG A 282 -37.78 -12.01 -26.61
CA ARG A 282 -38.23 -13.42 -26.59
C ARG A 282 -39.76 -13.53 -26.50
N SER A 283 -40.47 -12.47 -26.85
CA SER A 283 -41.94 -12.41 -26.94
C SER A 283 -42.31 -11.99 -28.35
#